data_AF-A0A4R3IYF5-F1
#
_entry.id   AF-A0A4R3IYF5-F1
#
_cell.length_a   1.000
_cell.length_b   1.000
_cell.length_c   1.000
_cell.angle_alpha   90.00
_cell.angle_beta   90.00
_cell.angle_gamma   90.00
#
_symmetry.space_group_name_H-M   'P 1'
#
loop_
_entity.id
_entity.type
_entity.pdbx_description
1 polymer ?
#
loop_
_entity_poly.entity_id
_entity_poly.type
_entity_poly.pdbx_seq_one_letter_code
_entity_poly.pdbx_strand_id
1 'polypeptide(L)'
;MRLKIILAGTAVVAGSAIALAQTIHADHGGGMDHAAHGQDRPAESALLTEPGQGAFAALSEVVRVLEADPNTNWSRVDLAGLRAHLVDMDRLISDTVVTETELPNGLSVSATGDVETTATLRRMVPAHAAQLAKDDRWRVEALEIEGGMELRVTSEDPAVIARIKGFGFFGLMASQDHHREHHLMMARGEDAHAH
;
A
#
# COMPACT_ATOMS: atom_id res chain seq x y z
N MET A 1 -15.30 -54.86 24.09
CA MET A 1 -16.60 -55.01 23.43
C MET A 1 -16.60 -54.13 22.19
N ARG A 2 -16.67 -54.72 20.97
CA ARG A 2 -16.63 -53.98 19.70
C ARG A 2 -18.06 -53.62 19.29
N LEU A 3 -18.39 -52.35 19.19
CA LEU A 3 -19.69 -51.90 18.67
C LEU A 3 -19.52 -51.46 17.21
N LYS A 4 -20.07 -52.25 16.30
CA LYS A 4 -20.31 -51.88 14.90
C LYS A 4 -21.60 -51.07 14.87
N ILE A 5 -21.59 -49.86 14.31
CA ILE A 5 -22.82 -49.18 13.88
C ILE A 5 -22.64 -48.68 12.45
N ILE A 6 -23.69 -48.92 11.69
CA ILE A 6 -23.85 -48.93 10.25
C ILE A 6 -24.04 -47.51 9.71
N LEU A 7 -23.53 -47.31 8.50
CA LEU A 7 -23.66 -46.16 7.61
C LEU A 7 -25.13 -45.85 7.27
N ALA A 8 -25.56 -44.60 7.43
CA ALA A 8 -26.76 -44.07 6.77
C ALA A 8 -26.37 -42.78 6.05
N GLY A 9 -26.36 -42.85 4.71
CA GLY A 9 -26.15 -41.70 3.84
C GLY A 9 -27.42 -40.87 3.74
N THR A 10 -27.25 -39.55 3.71
CA THR A 10 -28.31 -38.62 3.34
C THR A 10 -27.73 -37.62 2.35
N ALA A 11 -28.10 -37.79 1.09
CA ALA A 11 -27.94 -36.79 0.05
C ALA A 11 -28.99 -35.69 0.26
N VAL A 12 -28.57 -34.43 0.32
CA VAL A 12 -29.49 -33.28 0.25
C VAL A 12 -29.17 -32.49 -1.01
N VAL A 13 -30.21 -32.40 -1.82
CA VAL A 13 -30.28 -31.80 -3.15
C VAL A 13 -30.25 -30.27 -3.05
N ALA A 14 -29.64 -29.67 -4.08
CA ALA A 14 -29.49 -28.25 -4.33
C ALA A 14 -30.78 -27.42 -4.26
N GLY A 15 -30.65 -26.19 -3.77
CA GLY A 15 -31.64 -25.13 -3.91
C GLY A 15 -30.95 -23.81 -4.23
N SER A 16 -30.80 -23.51 -5.53
CA SER A 16 -30.35 -22.21 -6.01
C SER A 16 -31.49 -21.21 -5.89
N ALA A 17 -31.38 -20.24 -4.96
CA ALA A 17 -32.29 -19.11 -4.90
C ALA A 17 -31.74 -17.97 -5.77
N ILE A 18 -32.36 -17.76 -6.93
CA ILE A 18 -32.17 -16.57 -7.76
C ILE A 18 -33.01 -15.46 -7.13
N ALA A 19 -32.37 -14.44 -6.56
CA ALA A 19 -33.06 -13.23 -6.11
C ALA A 19 -33.20 -12.26 -7.30
N LEU A 20 -34.43 -12.03 -7.76
CA LEU A 20 -34.75 -10.92 -8.65
C LEU A 20 -34.88 -9.64 -7.81
N ALA A 21 -34.03 -8.65 -8.08
CA ALA A 21 -34.21 -7.30 -7.56
C ALA A 21 -35.38 -6.62 -8.31
N GLN A 22 -36.40 -6.17 -7.58
CA GLN A 22 -37.47 -5.34 -8.11
C GLN A 22 -37.09 -3.87 -7.93
N THR A 23 -36.90 -3.14 -9.03
CA THR A 23 -36.83 -1.68 -9.03
C THR A 23 -38.25 -1.11 -9.08
N ILE A 24 -38.70 -0.52 -7.97
CA ILE A 24 -39.91 0.31 -7.92
C ILE A 24 -39.44 1.76 -8.05
N HIS A 25 -39.68 2.38 -9.21
CA HIS A 25 -39.60 3.82 -9.35
C HIS A 25 -40.91 4.43 -8.87
N ALA A 26 -40.84 5.14 -7.74
CA ALA A 26 -41.92 6.01 -7.30
C ALA A 26 -41.90 7.30 -8.13
N ASP A 27 -43.00 7.51 -8.84
CA ASP A 27 -43.35 8.72 -9.55
C ASP A 27 -43.70 9.83 -8.53
N HIS A 28 -43.09 11.01 -8.69
CA HIS A 28 -43.49 12.22 -7.97
C HIS A 28 -43.68 13.35 -8.98
N GLY A 29 -44.92 13.46 -9.48
CA GLY A 29 -45.45 14.69 -10.05
C GLY A 29 -45.80 15.70 -8.94
N GLY A 30 -45.46 16.97 -9.17
CA GLY A 30 -45.86 18.10 -8.33
C GLY A 30 -45.20 19.39 -8.79
N GLY A 31 -45.88 20.11 -9.69
CA GLY A 31 -45.36 21.32 -10.32
C GLY A 31 -44.98 22.44 -9.36
N MET A 32 -43.87 23.10 -9.66
CA MET A 32 -43.52 24.44 -9.19
C MET A 32 -42.98 25.21 -10.39
N ASP A 33 -43.58 26.37 -10.63
CA ASP A 33 -43.33 27.26 -11.77
C ASP A 33 -41.86 27.68 -11.88
N HIS A 34 -41.26 27.41 -13.04
CA HIS A 34 -39.92 27.88 -13.41
C HIS A 34 -39.98 29.32 -13.93
N ALA A 35 -40.09 30.28 -13.02
CA ALA A 35 -39.90 31.69 -13.35
C ALA A 35 -38.93 32.32 -12.35
N ALA A 36 -37.63 32.19 -12.62
CA ALA A 36 -36.63 33.28 -12.57
C ALA A 36 -35.19 32.75 -12.49
N HIS A 37 -34.35 33.32 -13.36
CA HIS A 37 -32.87 33.40 -13.30
C HIS A 37 -32.01 32.16 -13.61
N GLY A 38 -31.75 31.99 -14.91
CA GLY A 38 -30.41 32.08 -15.50
C GLY A 38 -29.21 31.53 -14.71
N GLN A 39 -28.74 30.36 -15.11
CA GLN A 39 -27.41 30.14 -15.66
C GLN A 39 -27.32 28.67 -16.10
N ASP A 40 -27.01 28.46 -17.38
CA ASP A 40 -26.50 27.19 -17.87
C ASP A 40 -25.28 26.79 -17.02
N ARG A 41 -25.47 25.84 -16.10
CA ARG A 41 -24.41 24.93 -15.71
C ARG A 41 -24.87 23.55 -16.18
N PRO A 42 -24.13 22.89 -17.10
CA PRO A 42 -24.36 21.47 -17.28
C PRO A 42 -24.15 20.84 -15.90
N ALA A 43 -25.02 19.89 -15.54
CA ALA A 43 -24.76 18.98 -14.46
C ALA A 43 -23.36 18.41 -14.70
N GLU A 44 -22.38 18.86 -13.92
CA GLU A 44 -21.14 18.12 -13.72
C GLU A 44 -21.61 16.78 -13.19
N SER A 45 -21.70 15.80 -14.10
CA SER A 45 -21.75 14.39 -13.77
C SER A 45 -20.82 14.21 -12.60
N ALA A 46 -21.27 13.60 -11.51
CA ALA A 46 -20.39 13.23 -10.40
C ALA A 46 -19.16 12.54 -10.99
N LEU A 47 -18.09 13.31 -11.19
CA LEU A 47 -16.86 12.85 -11.80
C LEU A 47 -16.31 11.92 -10.73
N LEU A 48 -16.37 10.61 -10.98
CA LEU A 48 -15.78 9.63 -10.07
C LEU A 48 -14.30 10.00 -9.94
N THR A 49 -13.91 10.51 -8.77
CA THR A 49 -12.57 11.04 -8.51
C THR A 49 -11.63 10.03 -7.90
N GLU A 50 -12.14 8.86 -7.48
CA GLU A 50 -11.33 7.90 -6.73
C GLU A 50 -11.01 6.66 -7.57
N PRO A 51 -9.73 6.45 -7.94
CA PRO A 51 -9.28 5.13 -8.30
C PRO A 51 -9.22 4.31 -7.00
N GLY A 52 -10.16 3.39 -6.80
CA GLY A 52 -10.37 2.65 -5.55
C GLY A 52 -9.21 1.78 -5.03
N GLN A 53 -7.96 1.99 -5.46
CA GLN A 53 -6.75 1.37 -4.91
C GLN A 53 -5.57 2.37 -4.89
N GLY A 54 -4.80 2.40 -3.80
CA GLY A 54 -3.69 3.35 -3.62
C GLY A 54 -2.61 3.26 -4.71
N ALA A 55 -2.29 2.05 -5.18
CA ALA A 55 -1.32 1.85 -6.25
C ALA A 55 -1.78 2.42 -7.61
N PHE A 56 -3.07 2.30 -7.95
CA PHE A 56 -3.58 2.90 -9.20
C PHE A 56 -3.71 4.40 -9.08
N ALA A 57 -4.05 4.91 -7.89
CA ALA A 57 -4.03 6.34 -7.60
C ALA A 57 -2.64 6.92 -7.88
N ALA A 58 -1.59 6.30 -7.33
CA ALA A 58 -0.21 6.70 -7.54
C ALA A 58 0.18 6.65 -9.02
N LEU A 59 -0.14 5.56 -9.73
CA LEU A 59 0.14 5.46 -11.18
C LEU A 59 -0.60 6.52 -11.99
N SER A 60 -1.89 6.76 -11.70
CA SER A 60 -2.70 7.76 -12.40
C SER A 60 -2.19 9.17 -12.18
N GLU A 61 -1.75 9.49 -10.95
CA GLU A 61 -1.13 10.76 -10.63
C GLU A 61 0.16 10.96 -11.43
N VAL A 62 1.04 9.95 -11.44
CA VAL A 62 2.30 9.99 -12.18
C VAL A 62 2.07 10.15 -13.69
N VAL A 63 1.13 9.39 -14.28
CA VAL A 63 0.78 9.53 -15.71
C VAL A 63 0.35 10.97 -16.02
N ARG A 64 -0.51 11.57 -15.17
CA ARG A 64 -0.94 12.95 -15.34
C ARG A 64 0.22 13.95 -15.27
N VAL A 65 1.18 13.73 -14.37
CA VAL A 65 2.38 14.58 -14.24
C VAL A 65 3.27 14.45 -15.48
N LEU A 66 3.48 13.23 -16.00
CA LEU A 66 4.30 12.99 -17.19
C LEU A 66 3.68 13.60 -18.46
N GLU A 67 2.36 13.44 -18.66
CA GLU A 67 1.61 14.02 -19.79
C GLU A 67 1.61 15.55 -19.77
N ALA A 68 1.60 16.17 -18.58
CA ALA A 68 1.59 17.62 -18.44
C ALA A 68 2.96 18.30 -18.68
N ASP A 69 4.06 17.55 -18.59
CA ASP A 69 5.41 18.06 -18.82
C ASP A 69 5.81 17.89 -20.29
N PRO A 70 5.88 18.98 -21.09
CA PRO A 70 6.25 18.89 -22.51
C PRO A 70 7.69 18.42 -22.72
N ASN A 71 8.52 18.38 -21.67
CA ASN A 71 9.90 17.91 -21.73
C ASN A 71 10.04 16.44 -21.28
N THR A 72 8.94 15.73 -21.01
CA THR A 72 8.99 14.30 -20.67
C THR A 72 9.72 13.52 -21.77
N ASN A 73 10.80 12.85 -21.37
CA ASN A 73 11.50 11.93 -22.25
C ASN A 73 10.79 10.57 -22.25
N TRP A 74 9.83 10.40 -23.17
CA TRP A 74 9.03 9.19 -23.32
C TRP A 74 9.84 7.91 -23.57
N SER A 75 11.08 8.02 -24.08
CA SER A 75 11.96 6.85 -24.28
C SER A 75 12.55 6.29 -22.98
N ARG A 76 12.46 7.03 -21.87
CA ARG A 76 12.99 6.64 -20.56
C ARG A 76 11.93 6.26 -19.54
N VAL A 77 10.66 6.56 -19.81
CA VAL A 77 9.56 6.32 -18.87
C VAL A 77 9.45 4.83 -18.53
N ASP A 78 9.39 4.52 -17.23
CA ASP A 78 9.24 3.15 -16.72
C ASP A 78 8.11 3.02 -15.68
N LEU A 79 6.88 2.96 -16.19
CA LEU A 79 5.70 2.72 -15.35
C LEU A 79 5.60 1.26 -14.87
N ALA A 80 6.27 0.32 -15.55
CA ALA A 80 6.30 -1.08 -15.13
C ALA A 80 7.17 -1.24 -13.88
N GLY A 81 8.32 -0.57 -13.83
CA GLY A 81 9.18 -0.45 -12.66
C GLY A 81 8.47 0.19 -11.48
N LEU A 82 7.79 1.33 -11.71
CA LEU A 82 6.97 1.95 -10.65
C LEU A 82 5.87 1.00 -10.15
N ARG A 83 5.16 0.31 -11.05
CA ARG A 83 4.14 -0.68 -10.65
C ARG A 83 4.73 -1.84 -9.86
N ALA A 84 5.94 -2.30 -10.19
CA ALA A 84 6.63 -3.33 -9.40
C ALA A 84 6.95 -2.82 -7.98
N HIS A 85 7.43 -1.59 -7.85
CA HIS A 85 7.69 -0.97 -6.55
C HIS A 85 6.42 -0.82 -5.70
N LEU A 86 5.30 -0.39 -6.29
CA LEU A 86 4.02 -0.27 -5.57
C LEU A 86 3.51 -1.63 -5.07
N VAL A 87 3.75 -2.71 -5.81
CA VAL A 87 3.47 -4.08 -5.34
C VAL A 87 4.38 -4.48 -4.20
N ASP A 88 5.65 -4.09 -4.23
CA ASP A 88 6.58 -4.30 -3.12
C ASP A 88 6.14 -3.55 -1.86
N MET A 89 5.67 -2.31 -1.99
CA MET A 89 5.11 -1.55 -0.86
C MET A 89 3.88 -2.21 -0.27
N ASP A 90 2.94 -2.65 -1.11
CA ASP A 90 1.72 -3.33 -0.67
C ASP A 90 2.07 -4.61 0.08
N ARG A 91 2.88 -5.48 -0.55
CA ARG A 91 3.33 -6.74 0.05
C ARG A 91 4.10 -6.56 1.34
N LEU A 92 4.95 -5.53 1.41
CA LEU A 92 5.68 -5.24 2.64
C LEU A 92 4.71 -4.99 3.81
N ILE A 93 3.57 -4.34 3.56
CA ILE A 93 2.57 -4.04 4.59
C ILE A 93 1.64 -5.23 4.85
N SER A 94 1.20 -5.94 3.81
CA SER A 94 0.17 -6.98 3.93
C SER A 94 0.71 -8.34 4.38
N ASP A 95 1.91 -8.72 3.92
CA ASP A 95 2.36 -10.11 3.99
C ASP A 95 3.61 -10.31 4.86
N THR A 96 4.23 -9.23 5.35
CA THR A 96 5.42 -9.32 6.23
C THR A 96 5.05 -9.82 7.62
N VAL A 97 5.76 -10.84 8.09
CA VAL A 97 5.72 -11.32 9.47
C VAL A 97 6.90 -10.72 10.24
N VAL A 98 6.60 -9.93 11.27
CA VAL A 98 7.60 -9.27 12.11
C VAL A 98 7.70 -9.92 13.49
N THR A 99 8.93 -10.11 13.97
CA THR A 99 9.22 -10.35 15.38
C THR A 99 10.03 -9.19 15.91
N GLU A 100 9.44 -8.40 16.80
CA GLU A 100 10.05 -7.21 17.38
C GLU A 100 10.66 -7.52 18.75
N THR A 101 11.92 -7.12 18.93
CA THR A 101 12.64 -7.18 20.20
C THR A 101 12.95 -5.76 20.64
N GLU A 102 12.26 -5.30 21.68
CA GLU A 102 12.61 -4.03 22.30
C GLU A 102 14.00 -4.11 22.92
N LEU A 103 14.82 -3.09 22.63
CA LEU A 103 16.11 -2.89 23.25
C LEU A 103 16.02 -1.76 24.28
N PRO A 104 16.94 -1.69 25.25
CA PRO A 104 17.01 -0.53 26.14
C PRO A 104 17.17 0.80 25.38
N ASN A 105 17.87 0.77 24.25
CA ASN A 105 18.21 1.94 23.43
C ASN A 105 17.50 1.97 22.07
N GLY A 106 16.43 1.19 21.86
CA GLY A 106 15.72 1.18 20.57
C GLY A 106 14.95 -0.11 20.29
N LEU A 107 15.05 -0.58 19.04
CA LEU A 107 14.30 -1.72 18.51
C LEU A 107 15.18 -2.56 17.57
N SER A 108 15.07 -3.88 17.65
CA SER A 108 15.54 -4.82 16.63
C SER A 108 14.34 -5.61 16.12
N VAL A 109 14.21 -5.74 14.81
CA VAL A 109 13.10 -6.41 14.14
C VAL A 109 13.63 -7.47 13.19
N SER A 110 13.14 -8.70 13.34
CA SER A 110 13.26 -9.73 12.32
C SER A 110 12.01 -9.73 11.45
N ALA A 111 12.14 -9.33 10.18
CA ALA A 111 11.07 -9.32 9.19
C ALA A 111 11.24 -10.49 8.23
N THR A 112 10.20 -11.31 8.06
CA THR A 112 10.21 -12.54 7.26
C THR A 112 8.89 -12.70 6.48
N GLY A 113 8.80 -13.72 5.63
CA GLY A 113 7.56 -14.05 4.92
C GLY A 113 7.73 -15.25 4.00
N ASP A 114 6.82 -15.38 3.03
CA ASP A 114 6.99 -16.35 1.95
C ASP A 114 8.10 -15.92 0.96
N VAL A 115 8.32 -16.71 -0.09
CA VAL A 115 9.38 -16.46 -1.08
C VAL A 115 9.27 -15.08 -1.72
N GLU A 116 8.05 -14.61 -2.01
CA GLU A 116 7.85 -13.32 -2.67
C GLU A 116 8.05 -12.18 -1.66
N THR A 117 7.55 -12.33 -0.43
CA THR A 117 7.74 -11.35 0.65
C THR A 117 9.21 -11.23 1.04
N THR A 118 9.94 -12.34 1.18
CA THR A 118 11.38 -12.31 1.43
C THR A 118 12.12 -11.56 0.32
N ALA A 119 11.75 -11.79 -0.95
CA ALA A 119 12.36 -11.06 -2.06
C ALA A 119 12.05 -9.55 -2.00
N THR A 120 10.82 -9.17 -1.66
CA THR A 120 10.41 -7.79 -1.41
C THR A 120 11.21 -7.16 -0.27
N LEU A 121 11.33 -7.84 0.88
CA LEU A 121 12.09 -7.37 2.04
C LEU A 121 13.56 -7.09 1.70
N ARG A 122 14.21 -7.97 0.93
CA ARG A 122 15.60 -7.79 0.48
C ARG A 122 15.80 -6.55 -0.40
N ARG A 123 14.79 -6.12 -1.15
CA ARG A 123 14.83 -4.88 -1.95
C ARG A 123 14.51 -3.65 -1.10
N MET A 124 13.45 -3.73 -0.31
CA MET A 124 12.84 -2.59 0.39
C MET A 124 13.60 -2.20 1.66
N VAL A 125 13.93 -3.17 2.53
CA VAL A 125 14.47 -2.89 3.87
C VAL A 125 15.81 -2.15 3.81
N PRO A 126 16.81 -2.59 3.00
CA PRO A 126 18.08 -1.86 2.90
C PRO A 126 17.90 -0.44 2.36
N ALA A 127 17.04 -0.25 1.36
CA ALA A 127 16.79 1.06 0.76
C ALA A 127 16.17 2.03 1.77
N HIS A 128 15.14 1.60 2.51
CA HIS A 128 14.53 2.44 3.55
C HIS A 128 15.48 2.66 4.72
N ALA A 129 16.27 1.65 5.10
CA ALA A 129 17.28 1.77 6.16
C ALA A 129 18.32 2.85 5.82
N ALA A 130 18.82 2.87 4.58
CA ALA A 130 19.75 3.88 4.10
C ALA A 130 19.14 5.30 4.15
N GLN A 131 17.85 5.42 3.84
CA GLN A 131 17.14 6.69 3.95
C GLN A 131 16.92 7.12 5.40
N LEU A 132 16.54 6.19 6.29
CA LEU A 132 16.40 6.46 7.73
C LEU A 132 17.72 6.90 8.34
N ALA A 133 18.83 6.31 7.91
CA ALA A 133 20.17 6.64 8.36
C ALA A 133 20.64 8.06 7.99
N LYS A 134 19.89 8.81 7.16
CA LYS A 134 20.16 10.22 6.87
C LYS A 134 19.79 11.17 8.02
N ASP A 135 18.99 10.71 8.99
CA ASP A 135 18.65 11.48 10.19
C ASP A 135 19.60 11.09 11.33
N ASP A 136 20.42 12.03 11.79
CA ASP A 136 21.44 11.83 12.81
C ASP A 136 20.88 11.49 14.21
N ARG A 137 19.56 11.59 14.41
CA ARG A 137 18.94 11.32 15.72
C ARG A 137 19.01 9.84 16.14
N TRP A 138 19.29 8.94 15.21
CA TRP A 138 19.34 7.50 15.45
C TRP A 138 20.40 6.82 14.58
N ARG A 139 20.76 5.60 14.95
CA ARG A 139 21.57 4.69 14.14
C ARG A 139 20.67 3.60 13.59
N VAL A 140 20.87 3.26 12.31
CA VAL A 140 20.09 2.28 11.58
C VAL A 140 21.03 1.24 10.98
N GLU A 141 20.71 -0.03 11.16
CA GLU A 141 21.42 -1.17 10.56
C GLU A 141 20.39 -2.11 9.94
N ALA A 142 20.67 -2.59 8.73
CA ALA A 142 19.87 -3.60 8.05
C ALA A 142 20.78 -4.76 7.62
N LEU A 143 20.40 -5.98 7.98
CA LEU A 143 21.17 -7.19 7.71
C LEU A 143 20.27 -8.26 7.11
N GLU A 144 20.78 -9.00 6.13
CA GLU A 144 20.07 -10.18 5.65
C GLU A 144 20.16 -11.30 6.68
N ILE A 145 19.03 -11.97 6.91
CA ILE A 145 18.91 -13.13 7.80
C ILE A 145 18.26 -14.30 7.06
N GLU A 146 18.27 -15.48 7.65
CA GLU A 146 17.56 -16.63 7.08
C GLU A 146 16.06 -16.31 6.92
N GLY A 147 15.57 -16.36 5.69
CA GLY A 147 14.16 -16.11 5.37
C GLY A 147 13.74 -14.64 5.37
N GLY A 148 14.65 -13.67 5.52
CA GLY A 148 14.23 -12.27 5.61
C GLY A 148 15.34 -11.25 5.85
N MET A 149 14.97 -10.19 6.57
CA MET A 149 15.84 -9.06 6.92
C MET A 149 15.72 -8.73 8.40
N GLU A 150 16.84 -8.43 9.05
CA GLU A 150 16.86 -7.74 10.34
C GLU A 150 16.96 -6.23 10.11
N LEU A 151 16.13 -5.44 10.79
CA LEU A 151 16.25 -3.99 10.91
C LEU A 151 16.48 -3.62 12.38
N ARG A 152 17.56 -2.91 12.66
CA ARG A 152 17.90 -2.41 14.00
C ARG A 152 17.98 -0.88 13.98
N VAL A 153 17.23 -0.24 14.87
CA VAL A 153 17.20 1.22 15.02
C VAL A 153 17.41 1.57 16.48
N THR A 154 18.42 2.40 16.77
CA THR A 154 18.81 2.77 18.13
C THR A 154 19.10 4.25 18.28
N SER A 155 18.95 4.80 19.49
CA SER A 155 19.31 6.18 19.82
C SER A 155 19.79 6.25 21.27
N GLU A 156 20.51 7.33 21.62
CA GLU A 156 20.89 7.65 23.00
C GLU A 156 19.89 8.60 23.67
N ASP A 157 19.02 9.25 22.89
CA ASP A 157 17.99 10.16 23.39
C ASP A 157 16.73 9.38 23.83
N PRO A 158 16.32 9.45 25.11
CA PRO A 158 15.11 8.78 25.60
C PRO A 158 13.83 9.10 24.83
N ALA A 159 13.66 10.33 24.34
CA ALA A 159 12.49 10.71 23.56
C ALA A 159 12.50 10.05 22.18
N VAL A 160 13.69 9.94 21.56
CA VAL A 160 13.86 9.24 20.27
C VAL A 160 13.70 7.74 20.45
N ILE A 161 14.20 7.15 21.55
CA ILE A 161 13.99 5.73 21.87
C ILE A 161 12.49 5.43 21.95
N ALA A 162 11.72 6.24 22.69
CA ALA A 162 10.27 6.10 22.78
C ALA A 162 9.60 6.21 21.40
N ARG A 163 10.08 7.12 20.54
CA ARG A 163 9.59 7.26 19.17
C ARG A 163 9.90 6.05 18.28
N ILE A 164 11.11 5.49 18.35
CA ILE A 164 11.51 4.29 17.61
C ILE A 164 10.57 3.14 17.97
N LYS A 165 10.35 2.90 19.26
CA LYS A 165 9.44 1.85 19.75
C LYS A 165 7.99 2.11 19.36
N GLY A 166 7.54 3.36 19.43
CA GLY A 166 6.19 3.74 19.03
C GLY A 166 5.92 3.58 17.53
N PHE A 167 6.95 3.66 16.69
CA PHE A 167 6.84 3.39 15.26
C PHE A 167 6.74 1.90 14.93
N GLY A 168 7.49 1.05 15.65
CA GLY A 168 7.65 -0.35 15.26
C GLY A 168 8.24 -0.47 13.85
N PHE A 169 8.19 -1.68 13.27
CA PHE A 169 8.72 -1.92 11.93
C PHE A 169 7.99 -1.12 10.85
N PHE A 170 6.66 -1.23 10.79
CA PHE A 170 5.88 -0.63 9.70
C PHE A 170 5.91 0.89 9.75
N GLY A 171 5.88 1.49 10.95
CA GLY A 171 6.04 2.92 11.10
C GLY A 171 7.43 3.41 10.69
N LEU A 172 8.50 2.66 11.02
CA LEU A 172 9.85 2.98 10.56
C LEU A 172 9.94 2.92 9.03
N MET A 173 9.39 1.87 8.41
CA MET A 173 9.35 1.72 6.96
C MET A 173 8.52 2.82 6.28
N ALA A 174 7.46 3.31 6.91
CA ALA A 174 6.58 4.36 6.37
C ALA A 174 7.00 5.79 6.74
N SER A 175 7.95 6.00 7.65
CA SER A 175 8.25 7.33 8.22
C SER A 175 9.00 8.30 7.30
N GLN A 176 9.30 7.89 6.07
CA GLN A 176 10.02 8.67 5.08
C GLN A 176 9.03 9.39 4.14
N ASP A 177 9.07 10.72 4.11
CA ASP A 177 8.09 11.57 3.40
C ASP A 177 8.34 11.70 1.87
N HIS A 178 9.30 10.95 1.32
CA HIS A 178 9.77 11.14 -0.06
C HIS A 178 9.18 10.15 -1.09
N HIS A 179 8.21 9.30 -0.73
CA HIS A 179 7.66 8.31 -1.67
C HIS A 179 7.08 8.93 -2.94
N ARG A 180 6.48 10.13 -2.89
CA ARG A 180 5.95 10.79 -4.10
C ARG A 180 7.04 11.21 -5.09
N GLU A 181 8.11 11.82 -4.59
CA GLU A 181 9.26 12.19 -5.41
C GLU A 181 9.97 10.94 -5.93
N HIS A 182 10.13 9.93 -5.08
CA HIS A 182 10.67 8.63 -5.44
C HIS A 182 9.86 7.96 -6.56
N HIS A 183 8.54 7.92 -6.46
CA HIS A 183 7.66 7.38 -7.50
C HIS A 183 7.84 8.10 -8.83
N LEU A 184 7.99 9.43 -8.81
CA LEU A 184 8.20 10.21 -10.02
C LEU A 184 9.59 9.94 -10.64
N MET A 185 10.64 9.83 -9.82
CA MET A 185 11.98 9.45 -10.28
C MET A 185 11.98 8.07 -10.94
N MET A 186 11.37 7.07 -10.29
CA MET A 186 11.22 5.72 -10.84
C MET A 186 10.45 5.74 -12.16
N ALA A 187 9.34 6.48 -12.22
CA ALA A 187 8.55 6.59 -13.44
C ALA A 187 9.29 7.27 -14.60
N ARG A 188 10.25 8.14 -14.30
CA ARG A 188 11.15 8.79 -15.28
C ARG A 188 12.31 7.87 -15.72
N GLY A 189 12.41 6.66 -15.16
CA GLY A 189 13.53 5.75 -15.40
C GLY A 189 14.85 6.28 -14.84
N GLU A 190 14.78 6.98 -13.70
CA GLU A 190 15.93 7.42 -12.92
C GLU A 190 16.22 6.39 -11.83
N ASP A 191 17.49 6.26 -11.45
CA ASP A 191 17.85 5.39 -10.33
C ASP A 191 17.46 6.08 -9.02
N ALA A 192 16.28 5.72 -8.52
CA ALA A 192 15.71 6.28 -7.30
C ALA A 192 16.35 5.71 -6.02
N HIS A 193 17.28 4.76 -6.17
CA HIS A 193 18.05 4.13 -5.09
C HIS A 193 19.58 4.33 -5.24
N ALA A 194 20.05 5.06 -6.26
CA ALA A 194 21.45 5.43 -6.40
C ALA A 194 21.87 6.35 -5.23
N HIS A 195 22.91 5.94 -4.52
CA HIS A 195 23.61 6.70 -3.49
C HIS A 195 25.06 6.93 -3.92
#